data_AF-A0AAX4PGI1-F1
#
_entry.id   AF-A0AAX4PGI1-F1
#
_cell.length_a   1.000
_cell.length_b   1.000
_cell.length_c   1.000
_cell.angle_alpha   90.00
_cell.angle_beta   90.00
_cell.angle_gamma   90.00
#
_symmetry.space_group_name_H-M   'P 1'
#
loop_
_entity.id
_entity.type
_entity.pdbx_description
1 polymer ?
#
loop_
_entity_poly.entity_id
_entity_poly.type
_entity_poly.pdbx_seq_one_letter_code
_entity_poly.pdbx_strand_id
1 'polypeptide(L)'
;MYVPAPQHAHMLARVAHCGKIGVPNPIERVRLPALSEKAVIARENLRRRLAEPDADPFESQAHLTAEAFAREPKEVIAELRQQLRLEEKLGCSTDEDRFACDGVYEDAFCVARSHSITRAFGLTMTVSLLHHTACPYLHQDNVEQRAICTIFGRGTEWLREPVSAAVQSLVSVVHDAQAVEDWKTANAAKQEIGSRSGFSSAEEREVVLIRGSKWPGVERHAPLHRSPAIAEGSGDWRLVVKVDAGATLLRRPVTPPPIEEHGHGGASCKDERCCPPHKH
;
A
#
# COMPACT_ATOMS: atom_id res chain seq x y z
N MET A 1 12.03 -13.97 15.69
CA MET A 1 12.41 -12.58 15.97
C MET A 1 13.12 -12.03 14.75
N TYR A 2 12.55 -11.03 14.09
CA TYR A 2 13.14 -10.41 12.90
C TYR A 2 14.02 -9.23 13.33
N VAL A 3 15.26 -9.21 12.86
CA VAL A 3 16.16 -8.06 12.97
C VAL A 3 16.15 -7.40 11.58
N PRO A 4 15.61 -6.18 11.42
CA PRO A 4 15.65 -5.49 10.13
C PRO A 4 17.10 -5.31 9.67
N ALA A 5 17.33 -5.48 8.37
CA ALA A 5 18.64 -5.23 7.79
C ALA A 5 19.11 -3.80 8.15
N PRO A 6 20.39 -3.58 8.53
CA PRO A 6 20.88 -2.29 9.03
C PRO A 6 20.55 -1.10 8.11
N GLN A 7 20.48 -1.33 6.80
CA GLN A 7 20.16 -0.32 5.80
C GLN A 7 18.71 0.18 5.88
N HIS A 8 17.77 -0.69 6.27
CA HIS A 8 16.34 -0.39 6.43
C HIS A 8 16.10 0.55 7.63
N ALA A 9 16.74 0.23 8.76
CA ALA A 9 16.68 1.04 9.98
C ALA A 9 17.31 2.43 9.78
N HIS A 10 18.45 2.50 9.06
CA HIS A 10 19.10 3.78 8.76
C HIS A 10 18.31 4.68 7.80
N MET A 11 17.59 4.12 6.83
CA MET A 11 16.77 4.92 5.90
C MET A 11 15.51 5.48 6.57
N LEU A 12 14.79 4.66 7.34
CA LEU A 12 13.63 5.10 8.12
C LEU A 12 14.04 6.11 9.20
N ALA A 13 15.21 5.94 9.83
CA ALA A 13 15.78 6.92 10.74
C ALA A 13 16.05 8.26 10.04
N ARG A 14 16.58 8.27 8.80
CA ARG A 14 16.80 9.51 8.04
C ARG A 14 15.50 10.24 7.66
N VAL A 15 14.42 9.51 7.39
CA VAL A 15 13.08 10.10 7.17
C VAL A 15 12.51 10.67 8.47
N ALA A 16 12.77 10.02 9.61
CA ALA A 16 12.31 10.46 10.93
C ALA A 16 13.13 11.64 11.53
N HIS A 17 14.38 11.85 11.11
CA HIS A 17 15.32 12.77 11.79
C HIS A 17 15.23 14.24 11.37
N CYS A 18 14.32 14.62 10.46
CA CYS A 18 14.19 16.02 10.03
C CYS A 18 13.27 16.83 10.96
N GLY A 19 13.77 17.17 12.16
CA GLY A 19 13.48 18.44 12.85
C GLY A 19 12.34 18.50 13.87
N LYS A 20 12.73 18.51 15.16
CA LYS A 20 12.00 18.90 16.40
C LYS A 20 10.98 17.87 16.93
N ILE A 21 11.31 17.29 18.09
CA ILE A 21 10.67 16.13 18.74
C ILE A 21 9.27 16.50 19.28
N GLY A 22 8.30 16.54 18.38
CA GLY A 22 6.95 16.03 18.61
C GLY A 22 6.85 14.67 17.92
N VAL A 23 5.98 13.78 18.40
CA VAL A 23 5.68 12.52 17.69
C VAL A 23 5.26 12.89 16.26
N PRO A 24 5.91 12.35 15.20
CA PRO A 24 5.56 12.69 13.83
C PRO A 24 4.07 12.44 13.60
N ASN A 25 3.34 13.42 13.04
CA ASN A 25 1.89 13.30 12.83
C ASN A 25 1.55 11.96 12.16
N PRO A 26 0.85 11.02 12.83
CA PRO A 26 0.67 9.65 12.34
C PRO A 26 -0.13 9.57 11.04
N ILE A 27 -0.84 10.65 10.69
CA ILE A 27 -1.57 10.81 9.43
C ILE A 27 -1.13 12.08 8.72
N GLU A 28 -0.61 11.92 7.50
CA GLU A 28 -0.33 13.03 6.59
C GLU A 28 -1.36 13.05 5.45
N ARG A 29 -1.72 14.24 4.98
CA ARG A 29 -2.70 14.44 3.90
C ARG A 29 -2.06 15.18 2.74
N VAL A 30 -2.24 14.66 1.53
CA VAL A 30 -1.71 15.24 0.29
C VAL A 30 -2.84 15.33 -0.72
N ARG A 31 -3.16 16.54 -1.20
CA ARG A 31 -4.14 16.70 -2.28
C ARG A 31 -3.51 16.30 -3.61
N LEU A 32 -4.25 15.54 -4.42
CA LEU A 32 -3.84 15.25 -5.79
C LEU A 32 -3.89 16.53 -6.66
N PRO A 33 -3.16 16.55 -7.80
CA PRO A 33 -3.18 17.70 -8.70
C PRO A 33 -4.60 18.12 -9.10
N ALA A 34 -4.79 19.43 -9.25
CA ALA A 34 -6.03 20.00 -9.73
C ALA A 34 -6.35 19.50 -11.14
N LEU A 35 -7.64 19.32 -11.43
CA LEU A 35 -8.12 18.86 -12.72
C LEU A 35 -8.38 20.03 -13.65
N SER A 36 -8.17 19.83 -14.94
CA SER A 36 -8.75 20.69 -15.95
C SER A 36 -10.28 20.53 -15.97
N GLU A 37 -10.98 21.53 -16.48
CA GLU A 37 -12.44 21.50 -16.63
C GLU A 37 -12.91 20.27 -17.42
N LYS A 38 -12.22 19.95 -18.52
CA LYS A 38 -12.48 18.75 -19.32
C LYS A 38 -12.34 17.47 -18.48
N ALA A 39 -11.32 17.37 -17.63
CA ALA A 39 -11.09 16.22 -16.76
C ALA A 39 -12.12 16.11 -15.64
N VAL A 40 -12.67 17.24 -15.14
CA VAL A 40 -13.80 17.23 -14.20
C VAL A 40 -15.05 16.65 -14.86
N ILE A 41 -15.40 17.13 -16.06
CA ILE A 41 -16.58 16.66 -16.81
C ILE A 41 -16.47 15.16 -17.11
N ALA A 42 -15.33 14.71 -17.63
CA ALA A 42 -15.13 13.30 -17.97
C ALA A 42 -15.21 12.39 -16.74
N ARG A 43 -14.65 12.82 -15.60
CA ARG A 43 -14.74 12.08 -14.34
C ARG A 43 -16.16 12.03 -13.80
N GLU A 44 -16.95 13.09 -13.95
CA GLU A 44 -18.34 13.09 -13.50
C GLU A 44 -19.21 12.15 -14.34
N ASN A 45 -18.95 12.06 -15.65
CA ASN A 45 -19.60 11.05 -16.50
C ASN A 45 -19.22 9.63 -16.07
N LEU A 46 -17.94 9.37 -15.78
CA LEU A 46 -17.48 8.09 -15.23
C LEU A 46 -18.15 7.81 -13.87
N ARG A 47 -18.25 8.79 -12.96
CA ARG A 47 -18.92 8.67 -11.67
C ARG A 47 -20.36 8.19 -11.84
N ARG A 48 -21.14 8.85 -12.69
CA ARG A 48 -22.56 8.49 -12.89
C ARG A 48 -22.70 7.05 -13.36
N ARG A 49 -21.84 6.61 -14.27
CA ARG A 49 -21.83 5.24 -14.78
C ARG A 49 -21.47 4.21 -13.73
N LEU A 50 -20.46 4.48 -12.90
CA LEU A 50 -20.09 3.60 -11.79
C LEU A 50 -21.11 3.58 -10.64
N ALA A 51 -22.01 4.57 -10.59
CA ALA A 51 -23.12 4.60 -9.63
C ALA A 51 -24.32 3.75 -10.08
N GLU A 52 -24.31 3.22 -11.31
CA GLU A 52 -25.38 2.36 -11.79
C GLU A 52 -25.36 1.03 -11.02
N PRO A 53 -26.53 0.44 -10.68
CA PRO A 53 -26.60 -0.82 -9.93
C PRO A 53 -25.88 -1.99 -10.61
N ASP A 54 -25.73 -1.93 -11.93
CA ASP A 54 -25.11 -2.97 -12.75
C ASP A 54 -23.58 -2.82 -12.85
N ALA A 55 -22.98 -1.81 -12.22
CA ALA A 55 -21.53 -1.68 -12.17
C ALA A 55 -20.94 -2.78 -11.25
N ASP A 56 -20.26 -3.77 -11.82
CA ASP A 56 -19.69 -4.86 -11.04
C ASP A 56 -18.53 -4.38 -10.14
N PRO A 57 -18.58 -4.64 -8.82
CA PRO A 57 -17.44 -4.41 -7.94
C PRO A 57 -16.20 -5.16 -8.44
N PHE A 58 -15.04 -4.52 -8.35
CA PHE A 58 -13.79 -5.15 -8.75
C PHE A 58 -12.66 -4.80 -7.81
N GLU A 59 -11.63 -5.63 -7.84
CA GLU A 59 -10.32 -5.33 -7.32
C GLU A 59 -9.28 -5.66 -8.40
N SER A 60 -8.34 -4.73 -8.62
CA SER A 60 -7.22 -4.94 -9.52
C SER A 60 -5.93 -4.53 -8.84
N GLN A 61 -4.85 -5.26 -9.10
CA GLN A 61 -3.57 -5.08 -8.42
C GLN A 61 -2.43 -4.87 -9.43
N ALA A 62 -1.48 -4.03 -9.04
CA ALA A 62 -0.26 -3.81 -9.79
C ALA A 62 0.95 -3.73 -8.85
N HIS A 63 2.10 -4.07 -9.39
CA HIS A 63 3.39 -4.02 -8.71
C HIS A 63 4.33 -3.15 -9.52
N LEU A 64 5.02 -2.24 -8.85
CA LEU A 64 6.09 -1.45 -9.45
C LEU A 64 7.35 -1.67 -8.63
N THR A 65 8.48 -1.86 -9.30
CA THR A 65 9.78 -1.92 -8.64
C THR A 65 10.23 -0.54 -8.17
N ALA A 66 11.30 -0.47 -7.39
CA ALA A 66 11.88 0.81 -6.98
C ALA A 66 12.37 1.61 -8.21
N GLU A 67 12.96 0.93 -9.19
CA GLU A 67 13.49 1.51 -10.43
C GLU A 67 12.39 2.13 -11.29
N ALA A 68 11.13 1.68 -11.15
CA ALA A 68 10.00 2.26 -11.85
C ALA A 68 9.90 3.77 -11.64
N PHE A 69 10.26 4.26 -10.45
CA PHE A 69 10.19 5.68 -10.08
C PHE A 69 11.29 6.55 -10.69
N ALA A 70 12.30 5.95 -11.34
CA ALA A 70 13.32 6.67 -12.10
C ALA A 70 12.96 6.86 -13.58
N ARG A 71 11.91 6.17 -14.07
CA ARG A 71 11.44 6.27 -15.46
C ARG A 71 10.48 7.43 -15.66
N GLU A 72 10.25 7.77 -16.92
CA GLU A 72 9.26 8.79 -17.30
C GLU A 72 7.84 8.39 -16.85
N PRO A 73 7.03 9.31 -16.31
CA PRO A 73 5.67 9.02 -15.82
C PRO A 73 4.80 8.25 -16.80
N LYS A 74 4.87 8.60 -18.10
CA LYS A 74 4.10 7.95 -19.16
C LYS A 74 4.42 6.45 -19.30
N GLU A 75 5.66 6.06 -19.05
CA GLU A 75 6.11 4.66 -19.15
C GLU A 75 5.58 3.86 -17.96
N VAL A 76 5.63 4.45 -16.76
CA VAL A 76 5.10 3.83 -15.55
C VAL A 76 3.58 3.69 -15.63
N ILE A 77 2.89 4.71 -16.14
CA ILE A 77 1.43 4.66 -16.37
C ILE A 77 1.08 3.60 -17.41
N ALA A 78 1.88 3.44 -18.47
CA ALA A 78 1.67 2.36 -19.45
C ALA A 78 1.84 0.97 -18.81
N GLU A 79 2.81 0.80 -17.91
CA GLU A 79 2.98 -0.44 -17.15
C GLU A 79 1.81 -0.70 -16.18
N LEU A 80 1.38 0.32 -15.43
CA LEU A 80 0.18 0.23 -14.59
C LEU A 80 -1.05 -0.15 -15.41
N ARG A 81 -1.18 0.37 -16.63
CA ARG A 81 -2.27 0.03 -17.55
C ARG A 81 -2.30 -1.43 -17.93
N GLN A 82 -1.14 -2.01 -18.25
CA GLN A 82 -1.03 -3.43 -18.56
C GLN A 82 -1.42 -4.33 -17.38
N GLN A 83 -1.07 -3.93 -16.16
CA GLN A 83 -1.33 -4.72 -14.96
C GLN A 83 -2.77 -4.55 -14.44
N LEU A 84 -3.25 -3.31 -14.31
CA LEU A 84 -4.55 -3.02 -13.70
C LEU A 84 -5.72 -3.25 -14.65
N ARG A 85 -5.53 -3.08 -15.97
CA ARG A 85 -6.54 -3.23 -17.01
C ARG A 85 -7.86 -2.50 -16.68
N LEU A 86 -7.75 -1.29 -16.14
CA LEU A 86 -8.88 -0.49 -15.67
C LEU A 86 -9.89 -0.16 -16.78
N GLU A 87 -9.49 -0.13 -18.04
CA GLU A 87 -10.40 0.08 -19.16
C GLU A 87 -11.45 -1.01 -19.27
N GLU A 88 -11.06 -2.28 -19.03
CA GLU A 88 -12.01 -3.39 -18.97
C GLU A 88 -12.86 -3.29 -17.70
N LYS A 89 -12.22 -3.06 -16.55
CA LYS A 89 -12.89 -3.02 -15.24
C LYS A 89 -13.87 -1.85 -15.09
N LEU A 90 -13.56 -0.72 -15.70
CA LEU A 90 -14.38 0.47 -15.72
C LEU A 90 -15.27 0.52 -16.97
N GLY A 91 -15.34 -0.52 -17.80
CA GLY A 91 -16.21 -0.58 -18.98
C GLY A 91 -16.00 0.55 -19.99
N CYS A 92 -14.76 0.97 -20.22
CA CYS A 92 -14.44 2.10 -21.09
C CYS A 92 -14.64 1.76 -22.57
N SER A 93 -15.64 2.35 -23.21
CA SER A 93 -15.99 2.06 -24.61
C SER A 93 -15.74 3.25 -25.55
N THR A 94 -15.86 4.47 -25.04
CA THR A 94 -15.71 5.72 -25.80
C THR A 94 -14.36 6.39 -25.60
N ASP A 95 -14.02 7.39 -26.41
CA ASP A 95 -12.83 8.22 -26.20
C ASP A 95 -12.93 9.05 -24.91
N GLU A 96 -14.14 9.45 -24.53
CA GLU A 96 -14.39 10.14 -23.26
C GLU A 96 -14.14 9.22 -22.07
N ASP A 97 -14.60 7.95 -22.15
CA ASP A 97 -14.31 6.96 -21.11
C ASP A 97 -12.82 6.69 -20.98
N ARG A 98 -12.11 6.56 -22.11
CA ARG A 98 -10.66 6.37 -22.14
C ARG A 98 -9.97 7.56 -21.48
N PHE A 99 -10.37 8.78 -21.80
CA PHE A 99 -9.84 9.99 -21.18
C PHE A 99 -10.11 10.05 -19.66
N ALA A 100 -11.28 9.65 -19.20
CA ALA A 100 -11.58 9.56 -17.77
C ALA A 100 -10.71 8.48 -17.07
N CYS A 101 -10.54 7.33 -17.71
CA CYS A 101 -9.70 6.23 -17.22
C CYS A 101 -8.22 6.61 -17.15
N ASP A 102 -7.71 7.35 -18.15
CA ASP A 102 -6.37 7.92 -18.15
C ASP A 102 -6.15 8.78 -16.88
N GLY A 103 -7.15 9.59 -16.52
CA GLY A 103 -7.14 10.36 -15.28
C GLY A 103 -7.07 9.49 -14.01
N VAL A 104 -7.74 8.33 -13.98
CA VAL A 104 -7.65 7.40 -12.84
C VAL A 104 -6.24 6.81 -12.73
N TYR A 105 -5.60 6.46 -13.85
CA TYR A 105 -4.20 6.01 -13.84
C TYR A 105 -3.23 7.09 -13.36
N GLU A 106 -3.43 8.34 -13.79
CA GLU A 106 -2.64 9.49 -13.34
C GLU A 106 -2.77 9.70 -11.82
N ASP A 107 -4.00 9.63 -11.31
CA ASP A 107 -4.27 9.72 -9.86
C ASP A 107 -3.58 8.58 -9.12
N ALA A 108 -3.73 7.33 -9.59
CA ALA A 108 -3.12 6.16 -8.97
C ALA A 108 -1.59 6.27 -8.93
N PHE A 109 -0.97 6.77 -10.01
CA PHE A 109 0.46 7.05 -10.04
C PHE A 109 0.86 8.20 -9.07
N CYS A 110 0.04 9.25 -8.94
CA CYS A 110 0.29 10.30 -7.96
C CYS A 110 0.19 9.81 -6.50
N VAL A 111 -0.75 8.90 -6.20
CA VAL A 111 -0.85 8.22 -4.90
C VAL A 111 0.43 7.43 -4.62
N ALA A 112 0.88 6.64 -5.60
CA ALA A 112 2.13 5.87 -5.51
C ALA A 112 3.36 6.75 -5.23
N ARG A 113 3.43 7.93 -5.86
CA ARG A 113 4.52 8.91 -5.65
C ARG A 113 4.47 9.62 -4.30
N SER A 114 3.29 9.73 -3.69
CA SER A 114 3.12 10.37 -2.38
C SER A 114 3.60 9.46 -1.24
N HIS A 115 3.63 8.15 -1.46
CA HIS A 115 4.06 7.17 -0.47
C HIS A 115 5.60 7.21 -0.28
N SER A 116 6.05 7.53 0.93
CA SER A 116 7.45 7.97 1.16
C SER A 116 8.51 6.89 0.95
N ILE A 117 8.14 5.62 1.10
CA ILE A 117 9.07 4.47 1.01
C ILE A 117 9.00 3.69 -0.31
N THR A 118 8.06 4.00 -1.23
CA THR A 118 7.90 3.23 -2.49
C THR A 118 9.11 3.32 -3.40
N ARG A 119 9.83 4.44 -3.36
CA ARG A 119 11.06 4.64 -4.14
C ARG A 119 12.22 3.74 -3.70
N ALA A 120 12.16 3.17 -2.50
CA ALA A 120 13.21 2.31 -1.97
C ALA A 120 12.90 0.82 -2.15
N PHE A 121 11.62 0.45 -2.07
CA PHE A 121 11.21 -0.96 -1.98
C PHE A 121 10.22 -1.38 -3.08
N GLY A 122 9.92 -0.49 -4.02
CA GLY A 122 8.78 -0.67 -4.91
C GLY A 122 7.46 -0.60 -4.16
N LEU A 123 6.38 -1.03 -4.81
CA LEU A 123 5.04 -1.01 -4.24
C LEU A 123 4.18 -2.18 -4.70
N THR A 124 3.12 -2.39 -3.92
CA THR A 124 1.89 -3.04 -4.36
C THR A 124 0.78 -2.01 -4.33
N MET A 125 0.09 -1.87 -5.44
CA MET A 125 -1.07 -1.01 -5.63
C MET A 125 -2.31 -1.87 -5.78
N THR A 126 -3.41 -1.42 -5.18
CA THR A 126 -4.74 -1.98 -5.38
C THR A 126 -5.68 -0.86 -5.79
N VAL A 127 -6.45 -1.07 -6.86
CA VAL A 127 -7.57 -0.20 -7.26
C VAL A 127 -8.85 -1.01 -7.12
N SER A 128 -9.79 -0.53 -6.32
CA SER A 128 -11.03 -1.26 -6.03
C SER A 128 -12.27 -0.40 -6.21
N LEU A 129 -13.27 -0.94 -6.88
CA LEU A 129 -14.65 -0.45 -6.84
C LEU A 129 -15.41 -1.23 -5.77
N LEU A 130 -15.91 -0.52 -4.76
CA LEU A 130 -16.51 -1.09 -3.56
C LEU A 130 -17.97 -0.66 -3.42
N HIS A 131 -18.89 -1.63 -3.36
CA HIS A 131 -20.32 -1.41 -3.05
C HIS A 131 -20.67 -1.87 -1.62
N HIS A 132 -19.66 -2.18 -0.81
CA HIS A 132 -19.81 -2.59 0.58
C HIS A 132 -18.65 -2.06 1.42
N THR A 133 -18.84 -2.06 2.73
CA THR A 133 -17.80 -1.60 3.66
C THR A 133 -16.69 -2.65 3.80
N ALA A 134 -15.53 -2.43 3.16
CA ALA A 134 -14.41 -3.38 3.22
C ALA A 134 -13.76 -3.50 4.61
N CYS A 135 -13.65 -2.40 5.37
CA CYS A 135 -13.07 -2.38 6.72
C CYS A 135 -13.96 -1.59 7.69
N PRO A 136 -15.05 -2.19 8.20
CA PRO A 136 -16.04 -1.48 9.01
C PRO A 136 -15.54 -1.14 10.42
N TYR A 137 -14.57 -1.92 10.94
CA TYR A 137 -14.01 -1.72 12.27
C TYR A 137 -12.76 -0.83 12.23
N LEU A 138 -12.60 -0.04 13.30
CA LEU A 138 -11.38 0.71 13.53
C LEU A 138 -10.18 -0.23 13.66
N HIS A 139 -9.11 0.07 12.94
CA HIS A 139 -7.89 -0.71 13.00
C HIS A 139 -6.65 0.17 12.82
N GLN A 140 -5.53 -0.39 13.23
CA GLN A 140 -4.21 0.07 12.85
C GLN A 140 -3.73 -0.81 11.72
N ASP A 141 -3.07 -0.23 10.72
CA ASP A 141 -2.41 -1.04 9.71
C ASP A 141 -1.18 -1.71 10.29
N ASN A 142 -1.03 -3.00 10.01
CA ASN A 142 0.19 -3.76 10.35
C ASN A 142 1.27 -3.61 9.25
N VAL A 143 1.54 -2.37 8.86
CA VAL A 143 2.53 -1.97 7.84
C VAL A 143 3.33 -0.78 8.35
N GLU A 144 4.38 -0.40 7.64
CA GLU A 144 5.15 0.80 7.97
C GLU A 144 4.37 2.05 7.56
N GLN A 145 4.02 2.13 6.28
CA GLN A 145 3.19 3.18 5.75
C GLN A 145 2.21 2.59 4.74
N ARG A 146 1.01 3.16 4.69
CA ARG A 146 0.00 2.92 3.66
C ARG A 146 -0.44 4.27 3.09
N ALA A 147 -0.62 4.35 1.78
CA ALA A 147 -1.33 5.44 1.15
C ALA A 147 -2.73 4.97 0.74
N ILE A 148 -3.76 5.73 1.09
CA ILE A 148 -5.13 5.48 0.65
C ILE A 148 -5.68 6.77 0.03
N CYS A 149 -6.30 6.67 -1.13
CA CYS A 149 -6.99 7.78 -1.78
C CYS A 149 -8.33 7.27 -2.31
N THR A 150 -9.43 7.87 -1.86
CA THR A 150 -10.73 7.66 -2.52
C THR A 150 -10.79 8.58 -3.73
N ILE A 151 -10.90 8.02 -4.93
CA ILE A 151 -11.07 8.76 -6.19
C ILE A 151 -12.52 9.24 -6.32
N PHE A 152 -13.46 8.37 -6.00
CA PHE A 152 -14.90 8.66 -5.97
C PHE A 152 -15.55 8.07 -4.73
N GLY A 153 -16.50 8.78 -4.14
CA GLY A 153 -17.22 8.39 -2.93
C GLY A 153 -16.56 8.89 -1.65
N ARG A 154 -17.00 8.37 -0.51
CA ARG A 154 -16.54 8.83 0.80
C ARG A 154 -15.07 8.45 1.09
N GLY A 155 -14.33 9.37 1.70
CA GLY A 155 -12.93 9.17 2.08
C GLY A 155 -12.74 8.30 3.33
N THR A 156 -11.57 7.69 3.44
CA THR A 156 -11.12 6.99 4.66
C THR A 156 -11.32 7.87 5.90
N GLU A 157 -11.76 7.26 7.01
CA GLU A 157 -12.02 7.96 8.27
C GLU A 157 -10.97 7.59 9.33
N TRP A 158 -10.61 8.54 10.18
CA TRP A 158 -9.74 8.33 11.34
C TRP A 158 -10.21 9.14 12.55
N LEU A 159 -9.74 8.77 13.74
CA LEU A 159 -10.11 9.50 14.96
C LEU A 159 -9.73 10.98 14.86
N ARG A 160 -10.69 11.85 15.16
CA ARG A 160 -10.48 13.30 15.16
C ARG A 160 -9.72 13.72 16.41
N GLU A 161 -8.64 14.47 16.20
CA GLU A 161 -7.91 15.13 17.28
C GLU A 161 -8.56 16.48 17.66
N PRO A 162 -8.52 16.88 18.95
CA PRO A 162 -7.96 16.13 20.08
C PRO A 162 -8.90 15.00 20.53
N VAL A 163 -8.32 13.85 20.87
CA VAL A 163 -9.04 12.72 21.46
C VAL A 163 -9.28 12.97 22.95
N SER A 164 -10.50 12.67 23.46
CA SER A 164 -10.80 12.81 24.88
C SER A 164 -10.04 11.79 25.74
N ALA A 165 -9.78 12.09 27.02
CA ALA A 165 -9.09 11.16 27.92
C ALA A 165 -9.78 9.78 28.02
N ALA A 166 -11.12 9.76 27.98
CA ALA A 166 -11.89 8.52 27.98
C ALA A 166 -11.62 7.69 26.70
N VAL A 167 -11.60 8.33 25.54
CA VAL A 167 -11.30 7.65 24.27
C VAL A 167 -9.82 7.22 24.23
N GLN A 168 -8.90 8.02 24.76
CA GLN A 168 -7.48 7.67 24.83
C GLN A 168 -7.23 6.44 25.73
N SER A 169 -7.99 6.30 26.82
CA SER A 169 -7.99 5.09 27.65
C SER A 169 -8.47 3.88 26.85
N LEU A 170 -9.54 4.01 26.06
CA LEU A 170 -10.04 2.93 25.21
C LEU A 170 -9.05 2.55 24.10
N VAL A 171 -8.37 3.53 23.50
CA VAL A 171 -7.29 3.29 22.52
C VAL A 171 -6.16 2.46 23.15
N SER A 172 -5.79 2.76 24.40
CA SER A 172 -4.80 1.98 25.14
C SER A 172 -5.26 0.53 25.37
N VAL A 173 -6.52 0.33 25.75
CA VAL A 173 -7.14 -1.01 25.88
C VAL A 173 -7.08 -1.77 24.55
N VAL A 174 -7.36 -1.10 23.43
CA VAL A 174 -7.23 -1.71 22.10
C VAL A 174 -5.79 -2.18 21.89
N HIS A 175 -4.78 -1.35 22.12
CA HIS A 175 -3.38 -1.76 21.91
C HIS A 175 -2.96 -2.94 22.78
N ASP A 176 -3.29 -2.91 24.07
CA ASP A 176 -2.90 -3.97 25.00
C ASP A 176 -3.59 -5.30 24.66
N ALA A 177 -4.88 -5.26 24.31
CA ALA A 177 -5.63 -6.44 23.89
C ALA A 177 -5.10 -7.01 22.57
N GLN A 178 -4.79 -6.16 21.58
CA GLN A 178 -4.22 -6.63 20.30
C GLN A 178 -2.82 -7.23 20.47
N ALA A 179 -2.02 -6.75 21.43
CA ALA A 179 -0.68 -7.28 21.70
C ALA A 179 -0.68 -8.73 22.22
N VAL A 180 -1.78 -9.17 22.84
CA VAL A 180 -2.00 -10.54 23.33
C VAL A 180 -3.05 -11.29 22.52
N GLU A 181 -3.39 -10.79 21.33
CA GLU A 181 -4.40 -11.37 20.43
C GLU A 181 -5.81 -11.55 21.04
N ASP A 182 -6.16 -10.77 22.07
CA ASP A 182 -7.52 -10.69 22.62
C ASP A 182 -8.41 -9.81 21.72
N TRP A 183 -8.81 -10.37 20.59
CA TRP A 183 -9.63 -9.67 19.61
C TRP A 183 -11.03 -9.33 20.13
N LYS A 184 -11.55 -10.06 21.13
CA LYS A 184 -12.86 -9.80 21.70
C LYS A 184 -12.85 -8.48 22.47
N THR A 185 -11.88 -8.30 23.37
CA THR A 185 -11.72 -7.06 24.13
C THR A 185 -11.37 -5.89 23.20
N ALA A 186 -10.46 -6.11 22.25
CA ALA A 186 -10.09 -5.08 21.27
C ALA A 186 -11.30 -4.60 20.46
N ASN A 187 -12.15 -5.51 19.98
CA ASN A 187 -13.33 -5.16 19.18
C ASN A 187 -14.41 -4.45 20.00
N ALA A 188 -14.63 -4.86 21.25
CA ALA A 188 -15.55 -4.17 22.16
C ALA A 188 -15.11 -2.71 22.41
N ALA A 189 -13.82 -2.50 22.71
CA ALA A 189 -13.28 -1.16 22.90
C ALA A 189 -13.36 -0.31 21.62
N LYS A 190 -13.09 -0.89 20.44
CA LYS A 190 -13.24 -0.20 19.13
C LYS A 190 -14.68 0.25 18.86
N GLN A 191 -15.66 -0.60 19.20
CA GLN A 191 -17.07 -0.26 19.06
C GLN A 191 -17.44 0.92 19.98
N GLU A 192 -16.96 0.91 21.21
CA GLU A 192 -17.19 2.00 22.17
C GLU A 192 -16.50 3.32 21.76
N ILE A 193 -15.27 3.24 21.21
CA ILE A 193 -14.61 4.40 20.59
C ILE A 193 -15.51 4.97 19.47
N GLY A 194 -16.06 4.08 18.63
CA GLY A 194 -16.95 4.43 17.53
C GLY A 194 -18.18 5.25 17.93
N SER A 195 -18.75 4.99 19.10
CA SER A 195 -19.94 5.69 19.61
C SER A 195 -19.61 6.97 20.39
N ARG A 196 -18.37 7.13 20.87
CA ARG A 196 -17.94 8.24 21.73
C ARG A 196 -17.06 9.29 21.05
N SER A 197 -16.69 9.09 19.79
CA SER A 197 -15.66 9.89 19.11
C SER A 197 -16.17 10.55 17.84
N GLY A 198 -15.61 11.73 17.53
CA GLY A 198 -15.69 12.31 16.19
C GLY A 198 -14.65 11.71 15.25
N PHE A 199 -14.95 11.70 13.96
CA PHE A 199 -14.03 11.23 12.92
C PHE A 199 -13.67 12.35 11.96
N SER A 200 -12.40 12.42 11.59
CA SER A 200 -11.97 13.13 10.39
C SER A 200 -12.11 12.19 9.20
N SER A 201 -12.33 12.75 8.01
CA SER A 201 -12.46 11.99 6.77
C SER A 201 -11.66 12.68 5.68
N ALA A 202 -11.09 11.89 4.77
CA ALA A 202 -10.44 12.39 3.59
C ALA A 202 -11.46 12.99 2.62
N GLU A 203 -11.09 14.06 1.93
CA GLU A 203 -11.82 14.47 0.73
C GLU A 203 -11.57 13.47 -0.41
N GLU A 204 -12.45 13.50 -1.44
CA GLU A 204 -12.12 12.83 -2.69
C GLU A 204 -10.82 13.40 -3.27
N ARG A 205 -9.99 12.52 -3.83
CA ARG A 205 -8.68 12.87 -4.39
C ARG A 205 -7.75 13.53 -3.35
N GLU A 206 -7.96 13.25 -2.07
CA GLU A 206 -7.00 13.48 -0.99
C GLU A 206 -6.34 12.16 -0.59
N VAL A 207 -5.02 12.11 -0.71
CA VAL A 207 -4.20 10.98 -0.28
C VAL A 207 -3.99 11.07 1.22
N VAL A 208 -4.36 10.02 1.93
CA VAL A 208 -4.07 9.81 3.34
C VAL A 208 -2.88 8.87 3.46
N LEU A 209 -1.78 9.39 4.00
CA LEU A 209 -0.57 8.65 4.32
C LEU A 209 -0.63 8.26 5.79
N ILE A 210 -0.84 6.97 6.05
CA ILE A 210 -1.01 6.39 7.37
C ILE A 210 0.28 5.72 7.78
N ARG A 211 0.90 6.16 8.88
CA ARG A 211 2.01 5.45 9.52
C ARG A 211 1.44 4.34 10.39
N GLY A 212 1.61 3.09 9.94
CA GLY A 212 1.07 1.92 10.62
C GLY A 212 1.91 1.51 11.82
N SER A 213 1.54 0.40 12.46
CA SER A 213 2.17 -0.10 13.69
C SER A 213 3.61 -0.60 13.51
N LYS A 214 4.11 -0.74 12.27
CA LYS A 214 5.53 -1.06 12.01
C LYS A 214 6.38 0.17 11.76
N TRP A 215 5.81 1.38 11.75
CA TRP A 215 6.60 2.59 11.56
C TRP A 215 7.45 2.89 12.82
N PRO A 216 8.77 3.11 12.68
CA PRO A 216 9.63 3.34 13.83
C PRO A 216 9.19 4.54 14.70
N GLY A 217 8.99 4.28 15.99
CA GLY A 217 8.66 5.30 16.99
C GLY A 217 7.17 5.64 17.12
N VAL A 218 6.28 4.98 16.36
CA VAL A 218 4.82 5.16 16.48
C VAL A 218 4.08 3.82 16.67
N GLU A 219 4.79 2.75 17.02
CA GLU A 219 4.24 1.38 17.12
C GLU A 219 3.03 1.31 18.07
N ARG A 220 3.07 2.06 19.18
CA ARG A 220 1.97 2.19 20.16
C ARG A 220 0.99 3.34 19.89
N HIS A 221 1.25 4.16 18.88
CA HIS A 221 0.48 5.38 18.57
C HIS A 221 0.00 5.41 17.12
N ALA A 222 0.08 4.28 16.41
CA ALA A 222 -0.42 4.20 15.05
C ALA A 222 -1.92 4.51 15.05
N PRO A 223 -2.41 5.28 14.07
CA PRO A 223 -3.73 5.88 14.16
C PRO A 223 -4.79 4.81 13.90
N LEU A 224 -5.89 4.88 14.65
CA LEU A 224 -7.08 4.10 14.36
C LEU A 224 -7.84 4.74 13.21
N HIS A 225 -8.06 3.96 12.16
CA HIS A 225 -8.78 4.37 10.98
C HIS A 225 -9.72 3.27 10.48
N ARG A 226 -10.65 3.62 9.60
CA ARG A 226 -11.64 2.70 9.01
C ARG A 226 -12.08 3.17 7.63
N SER A 227 -12.75 2.28 6.91
CA SER A 227 -13.56 2.71 5.77
C SER A 227 -14.87 3.32 6.29
N PRO A 228 -15.35 4.44 5.70
CA PRO A 228 -16.69 4.94 5.97
C PRO A 228 -17.72 3.86 5.68
N ALA A 229 -18.77 3.80 6.50
CA ALA A 229 -19.85 2.85 6.31
C ALA A 229 -20.58 3.14 5.00
N ILE A 230 -20.69 2.12 4.16
CA ILE A 230 -21.62 2.00 3.05
C ILE A 230 -22.81 1.23 3.60
N ALA A 231 -23.94 1.90 3.77
CA ALA A 231 -25.14 1.28 4.30
C ALA A 231 -25.76 0.36 3.23
N GLU A 232 -26.22 -0.82 3.64
CA GLU A 232 -26.89 -1.74 2.73
C GLU A 232 -28.11 -1.07 2.09
N GLY A 233 -28.25 -1.19 0.76
CA GLY A 233 -29.34 -0.57 0.01
C GLY A 233 -29.25 0.96 -0.17
N SER A 234 -28.19 1.63 0.32
CA SER A 234 -28.01 3.09 0.10
C SER A 234 -27.65 3.46 -1.34
N GLY A 235 -27.07 2.52 -2.09
CA GLY A 235 -26.44 2.80 -3.37
C GLY A 235 -25.08 3.51 -3.23
N ASP A 236 -24.56 3.69 -2.01
CA ASP A 236 -23.22 4.25 -1.80
C ASP A 236 -22.14 3.30 -2.33
N TRP A 237 -21.15 3.87 -3.00
CA TRP A 237 -20.02 3.15 -3.56
C TRP A 237 -18.74 3.98 -3.47
N ARG A 238 -17.60 3.32 -3.66
CA ARG A 238 -16.29 3.97 -3.62
C ARG A 238 -15.34 3.40 -4.67
N LEU A 239 -14.64 4.26 -5.39
CA LEU A 239 -13.44 3.88 -6.16
C LEU A 239 -12.21 4.30 -5.37
N VAL A 240 -11.41 3.33 -4.93
CA VAL A 240 -10.32 3.54 -3.97
C VAL A 240 -9.00 3.06 -4.55
N VAL A 241 -7.95 3.86 -4.40
CA VAL A 241 -6.56 3.45 -4.63
C VAL A 241 -5.88 3.25 -3.29
N LYS A 242 -5.18 2.14 -3.14
CA LYS A 242 -4.44 1.74 -1.95
C LYS A 242 -3.03 1.37 -2.39
N VAL A 243 -2.02 1.91 -1.72
CA VAL A 243 -0.61 1.62 -1.99
C VAL A 243 0.07 1.21 -0.70
N ASP A 244 0.73 0.07 -0.75
CA ASP A 244 1.62 -0.45 0.28
C ASP A 244 3.04 -0.59 -0.27
N ALA A 245 4.05 -0.56 0.60
CA ALA A 245 5.42 -0.84 0.19
C ALA A 245 5.58 -2.27 -0.36
N GLY A 246 6.38 -2.41 -1.41
CA GLY A 246 6.60 -3.66 -2.14
C GLY A 246 7.45 -4.69 -1.39
N ALA A 247 7.57 -4.64 -0.06
CA ALA A 247 8.39 -5.59 0.70
C ALA A 247 8.00 -7.07 0.48
N THR A 248 6.80 -7.34 -0.03
CA THR A 248 6.37 -8.67 -0.48
C THR A 248 7.05 -9.13 -1.79
N LEU A 249 7.51 -8.22 -2.65
CA LEU A 249 8.28 -8.50 -3.87
C LEU A 249 9.72 -8.93 -3.60
N LEU A 250 10.27 -8.60 -2.42
CA LEU A 250 11.58 -9.07 -1.94
C LEU A 250 11.56 -10.53 -1.43
N ARG A 251 10.39 -11.20 -1.46
CA ARG A 251 10.23 -12.60 -1.04
C ARG A 251 10.31 -13.62 -2.17
N ARG A 252 10.93 -13.32 -3.32
CA ARG A 252 11.40 -14.42 -4.17
C ARG A 252 12.62 -15.02 -3.48
N PRO A 253 12.61 -16.31 -3.06
CA PRO A 253 13.85 -16.97 -2.75
C PRO A 253 14.68 -16.93 -4.03
N VAL A 254 15.79 -16.22 -4.01
CA VAL A 254 16.85 -16.43 -4.98
C VAL A 254 17.32 -17.85 -4.69
N THR A 255 16.87 -18.84 -5.46
CA THR A 255 17.57 -20.12 -5.50
C THR A 255 18.99 -19.79 -5.94
N PRO A 256 20.02 -20.03 -5.10
CA PRO A 256 21.38 -19.91 -5.57
C PRO A 256 21.53 -20.81 -6.80
N PRO A 257 22.27 -20.38 -7.83
CA PRO A 257 22.55 -21.26 -8.96
C PRO A 257 23.15 -22.58 -8.43
N PRO A 258 22.82 -23.72 -9.03
CA PRO A 258 23.41 -24.99 -8.64
C PRO A 258 24.93 -24.83 -8.68
N ILE A 259 25.57 -25.19 -7.57
CA ILE A 259 27.02 -25.32 -7.52
C ILE A 259 27.35 -26.41 -8.53
N GLU A 260 27.96 -26.04 -9.65
CA GLU A 260 28.58 -27.02 -10.54
C GLU A 260 29.66 -27.72 -9.71
N GLU A 261 29.36 -28.93 -9.26
CA GLU A 261 30.37 -29.85 -8.79
C GLU A 261 31.34 -30.08 -9.96
N HIS A 262 32.49 -29.42 -9.92
CA HIS A 262 33.63 -29.79 -10.73
C HIS A 262 34.01 -31.23 -10.36
N GLY A 263 33.45 -32.18 -11.10
CA GLY A 263 33.83 -33.57 -11.05
C GLY A 263 35.34 -33.67 -11.27
N HIS A 264 36.06 -34.06 -10.22
CA HIS A 264 37.38 -34.64 -10.35
C HIS A 264 37.25 -35.98 -11.05
N GLY A 265 37.25 -35.93 -12.38
CA GLY A 265 37.44 -37.08 -13.25
C GLY A 265 38.85 -37.63 -13.04
N GLY A 266 38.97 -38.63 -12.17
CA GLY A 266 40.15 -39.47 -12.06
C GLY A 266 40.31 -40.32 -13.32
N ALA A 267 40.99 -39.79 -14.33
CA ALA A 267 41.46 -40.56 -15.48
C ALA A 267 42.77 -41.27 -15.10
N SER A 268 42.67 -42.55 -14.77
CA SER A 268 43.79 -43.49 -14.65
C SER A 268 44.40 -43.73 -16.04
N CYS A 269 45.48 -43.02 -16.37
CA CYS A 269 46.36 -43.37 -17.47
C CYS A 269 47.40 -44.38 -16.96
N LYS A 270 47.18 -45.66 -17.23
CA LYS A 270 48.22 -46.69 -17.19
C LYS A 270 48.76 -46.82 -18.60
N ASP A 271 49.88 -46.18 -18.87
CA ASP A 271 50.71 -46.58 -20.00
C ASP A 271 52.18 -46.57 -19.57
N GLU A 272 52.80 -47.72 -19.75
CA GLU A 272 54.17 -48.03 -19.42
C GLU A 272 55.10 -47.34 -20.43
N ARG A 273 56.17 -46.72 -19.91
CA ARG A 273 57.51 -46.52 -20.51
C ARG A 273 58.05 -45.13 -20.15
N CYS A 274 58.93 -45.09 -19.14
CA CYS A 274 60.17 -44.31 -19.16
C CYS A 274 60.91 -44.49 -17.82
N CYS A 275 61.70 -45.57 -17.72
CA CYS A 275 62.90 -45.51 -16.87
C CYS A 275 63.93 -44.59 -17.55
N PRO A 276 64.83 -43.99 -16.77
CA PRO A 276 66.17 -44.56 -16.78
C PRO A 276 66.70 -44.87 -15.37
N PRO A 277 67.66 -45.79 -15.25
CA PRO A 277 68.11 -46.30 -13.97
C PRO A 277 69.37 -45.59 -13.44
N HIS A 278 69.61 -45.81 -12.15
CA HIS A 278 70.90 -46.04 -11.48
C HIS A 278 71.74 -44.88 -10.88
N LYS A 279 72.07 -45.14 -9.59
CA LYS A 279 73.33 -44.89 -8.85
C LYS A 279 73.51 -43.45 -8.34
N HIS A 280 73.80 -43.18 -7.06
CA HIS A 280 74.57 -43.92 -6.03
C HIS A 280 73.91 -43.88 -4.66
#